data_AF-A0A518GKL1-F1
#
_entry.id   AF-A0A518GKL1-F1
#
_cell.length_a   1.000
_cell.length_b   1.000
_cell.length_c   1.000
_cell.angle_alpha   90.00
_cell.angle_beta   90.00
_cell.angle_gamma   90.00
#
_symmetry.space_group_name_H-M   'P 1'
#
loop_
_entity.id
_entity.type
_entity.pdbx_description
1 polymer ?
#
loop_
_entity_poly.entity_id
_entity_poly.type
_entity_poly.pdbx_seq_one_letter_code
_entity_poly.pdbx_strand_id
1 'polypeptide(L)'
;MFKISFLIAAFAGLMVLCCAASAEDKMEPEKQDRGPKETKTTAEIVKALEELHRARLGQVDEYSVSTAEFSSWGRKVFVAWHCPYSGVNATNVFVYQYDAQRKVWERKIFKIVDHTHGVSVEFGDKVTVRDESRKVVYELKLLDE
;
A
#
# COMPACT_ATOMS: atom_id res chain seq x y z
N MET A 1 20.57 46.94 -66.56
CA MET A 1 19.30 46.31 -67.02
C MET A 1 18.81 45.40 -65.91
N PHE A 2 17.77 45.83 -65.20
CA PHE A 2 17.07 45.06 -64.17
C PHE A 2 16.20 44.00 -64.83
N LYS A 3 16.35 42.73 -64.43
CA LYS A 3 15.28 41.73 -64.50
C LYS A 3 15.35 40.87 -63.24
N ILE A 4 14.59 41.31 -62.25
CA ILE A 4 14.22 40.53 -61.07
C ILE A 4 13.07 39.62 -61.53
N SER A 5 13.31 38.32 -61.58
CA SER A 5 12.25 37.32 -61.74
C SER A 5 12.00 36.69 -60.38
N PHE A 6 10.95 37.18 -59.71
CA PHE A 6 10.36 36.55 -58.54
C PHE A 6 9.76 35.21 -58.94
N LEU A 7 10.34 34.12 -58.46
CA LEU A 7 9.70 32.81 -58.42
C LEU A 7 9.39 32.51 -56.96
N ILE A 8 8.18 32.88 -56.57
CA ILE A 8 7.54 32.51 -55.31
C ILE A 8 7.20 31.03 -55.42
N ALA A 9 8.10 30.16 -54.98
CA ALA A 9 7.76 28.78 -54.68
C ALA A 9 7.16 28.77 -53.26
N ALA A 10 5.83 28.76 -53.20
CA ALA A 10 5.08 28.56 -51.97
C ALA A 10 5.43 27.17 -51.40
N PHE A 11 6.35 27.13 -50.43
CA PHE A 11 6.55 25.99 -49.56
C PHE A 11 5.36 25.88 -48.59
N ALA A 12 4.20 25.47 -49.11
CA ALA A 12 3.09 24.97 -48.31
C ALA A 12 3.30 23.46 -48.09
N GLY A 13 4.43 23.12 -47.46
CA GLY A 13 4.71 21.79 -46.95
C GLY A 13 4.38 21.79 -45.47
N LEU A 14 3.11 21.51 -45.17
CA LEU A 14 2.51 21.31 -43.86
C LEU A 14 3.52 20.68 -42.87
N MET A 15 4.03 21.48 -41.94
CA MET A 15 4.62 20.97 -40.71
C MET A 15 3.52 20.15 -40.02
N VAL A 16 3.54 18.84 -40.22
CA VAL A 16 2.89 17.90 -39.32
C VAL A 16 3.72 17.94 -38.05
N LEU A 17 3.51 19.01 -37.30
CA LEU A 17 3.81 19.09 -35.89
C LEU A 17 2.90 18.02 -35.28
N CYS A 18 3.41 16.79 -35.18
CA CYS A 18 2.92 15.83 -34.21
C CYS A 18 3.16 16.46 -32.84
N CYS A 19 2.29 17.38 -32.46
CA CYS A 19 1.92 17.54 -31.07
C CYS A 19 1.38 16.17 -30.68
N ALA A 20 2.29 15.29 -30.27
CA ALA A 20 2.01 14.30 -29.27
C ALA A 20 1.38 15.13 -28.15
N ALA A 21 0.05 15.17 -28.15
CA ALA A 21 -0.70 15.45 -26.96
C ALA A 21 -0.16 14.41 -26.00
N SER A 22 0.77 14.86 -25.17
CA SER A 22 1.01 14.25 -23.89
C SER A 22 -0.36 14.35 -23.24
N ALA A 23 -1.18 13.31 -23.44
CA ALA A 23 -1.98 12.81 -22.37
C ALA A 23 -0.95 12.63 -21.26
N GLU A 24 -0.78 13.68 -20.46
CA GLU A 24 -0.59 13.49 -19.04
C GLU A 24 -1.75 12.59 -18.65
N ASP A 25 -1.49 11.30 -18.82
CA ASP A 25 -2.15 10.23 -18.13
C ASP A 25 -1.96 10.66 -16.69
N LYS A 26 -2.95 11.40 -16.19
CA LYS A 26 -3.15 11.57 -14.78
C LYS A 26 -3.47 10.16 -14.32
N MET A 27 -2.41 9.37 -14.13
CA MET A 27 -2.38 8.26 -13.20
C MET A 27 -2.89 8.89 -11.92
N GLU A 28 -4.20 8.82 -11.72
CA GLU A 28 -4.73 8.88 -10.39
C GLU A 28 -3.87 7.91 -9.59
N PRO A 29 -3.30 8.33 -8.44
CA PRO A 29 -2.54 7.41 -7.63
C PRO A 29 -3.45 6.23 -7.38
N GLU A 30 -3.10 5.06 -7.97
CA GLU A 30 -3.85 3.83 -7.83
C GLU A 30 -4.28 3.76 -6.37
N LYS A 31 -5.60 3.77 -6.13
CA LYS A 31 -6.17 3.75 -4.77
C LYS A 31 -5.37 2.74 -3.98
N GLN A 32 -4.47 3.22 -3.14
CA GLN A 32 -3.45 2.38 -2.54
C GLN A 32 -4.20 1.34 -1.71
N ASP A 33 -4.30 0.12 -2.24
CA ASP A 33 -5.20 -0.87 -1.68
C ASP A 33 -4.67 -1.25 -0.30
N ARG A 34 -5.52 -1.08 0.71
CA ARG A 34 -5.18 -1.07 2.14
C ARG A 34 -5.49 -2.42 2.79
N GLY A 35 -5.84 -3.43 1.99
CA GLY A 35 -6.43 -4.69 2.46
C GLY A 35 -7.93 -4.56 2.77
N PRO A 36 -8.56 -5.59 3.34
CA PRO A 36 -9.98 -5.54 3.66
C PRO A 36 -10.23 -4.62 4.86
N LYS A 37 -11.30 -3.81 4.77
CA LYS A 37 -11.75 -2.96 5.90
C LYS A 37 -12.36 -3.79 7.01
N GLU A 38 -13.13 -4.81 6.65
CA GLU A 38 -13.83 -5.70 7.57
C GLU A 38 -13.84 -7.12 7.01
N THR A 39 -13.76 -8.12 7.89
CA THR A 39 -13.78 -9.54 7.50
C THR A 39 -14.25 -10.41 8.68
N LYS A 40 -14.64 -11.66 8.42
CA LYS A 40 -15.09 -12.59 9.47
C LYS A 40 -13.93 -13.34 10.12
N THR A 41 -12.81 -13.52 9.43
CA THR A 41 -11.71 -14.38 9.89
C THR A 41 -10.34 -13.78 9.60
N THR A 42 -9.35 -14.12 10.42
CA THR A 42 -7.96 -13.71 10.17
C THR A 42 -7.37 -14.36 8.91
N ALA A 43 -7.86 -15.55 8.55
CA ALA A 43 -7.48 -16.21 7.29
C ALA A 43 -7.89 -15.41 6.04
N GLU A 44 -9.09 -14.80 6.05
CA GLU A 44 -9.53 -13.90 4.97
C GLU A 44 -8.63 -12.66 4.88
N ILE A 45 -8.19 -12.12 6.02
CA ILE A 45 -7.22 -11.01 6.06
C ILE A 45 -5.92 -11.42 5.40
N VAL A 46 -5.31 -12.53 5.85
CA VAL A 46 -4.03 -13.02 5.32
C VAL A 46 -4.12 -13.24 3.82
N LYS A 47 -5.14 -13.97 3.36
CA LYS A 47 -5.35 -14.23 1.94
C LYS A 47 -5.46 -12.94 1.12
N ALA A 48 -6.22 -11.96 1.59
CA ALA A 48 -6.38 -10.68 0.89
C ALA A 48 -5.07 -9.89 0.84
N LEU A 49 -4.25 -9.94 1.91
CA LEU A 49 -2.94 -9.27 1.95
C LEU A 49 -1.90 -9.98 1.07
N GLU A 50 -1.94 -11.30 0.98
CA GLU A 50 -1.12 -12.07 0.05
C GLU A 50 -1.51 -11.82 -1.41
N GLU A 51 -2.82 -11.71 -1.70
CA GLU A 51 -3.31 -11.32 -3.03
C GLU A 51 -2.88 -9.90 -3.39
N LEU A 52 -2.92 -8.97 -2.44
CA LEU A 52 -2.40 -7.60 -2.60
C LEU A 52 -0.89 -7.60 -2.88
N HIS A 53 -0.13 -8.41 -2.14
CA HIS A 53 1.29 -8.60 -2.36
C HIS A 53 1.56 -9.14 -3.77
N ARG A 54 0.82 -10.18 -4.19
CA ARG A 54 0.90 -10.79 -5.54
C ARG A 54 0.61 -9.79 -6.65
N ALA A 55 -0.48 -9.03 -6.51
CA ALA A 55 -0.94 -8.10 -7.53
C ALA A 55 0.09 -6.99 -7.80
N ARG A 56 0.78 -6.52 -6.76
CA ARG A 56 1.81 -5.48 -6.91
C ARG A 56 3.13 -5.99 -7.48
N LEU A 57 3.43 -7.28 -7.32
CA LEU A 57 4.81 -7.77 -7.43
C LEU A 57 5.00 -8.93 -8.40
N GLY A 58 3.92 -9.56 -8.88
CA GLY A 58 3.98 -10.60 -9.92
C GLY A 58 4.60 -11.94 -9.50
N GLN A 59 5.19 -12.04 -8.30
CA GLN A 59 5.68 -13.26 -7.67
C GLN A 59 5.29 -13.27 -6.18
N VAL A 60 5.19 -14.47 -5.59
CA VAL A 60 4.90 -14.66 -4.16
C VAL A 60 5.68 -15.87 -3.67
N ASP A 61 6.53 -15.68 -2.66
CA ASP A 61 6.90 -16.78 -1.77
C ASP A 61 5.69 -17.14 -0.91
N GLU A 62 5.45 -18.43 -0.69
CA GLU A 62 4.24 -19.02 -0.10
C GLU A 62 3.84 -18.44 1.29
N TYR A 63 4.73 -17.67 1.94
CA TYR A 63 4.52 -17.04 3.26
C TYR A 63 4.94 -15.56 3.28
N SER A 64 4.42 -14.74 2.36
CA SER A 64 4.79 -13.31 2.26
C SER A 64 4.24 -12.41 3.37
N VAL A 65 3.27 -12.88 4.17
CA VAL A 65 2.63 -12.10 5.24
C VAL A 65 2.96 -12.70 6.62
N SER A 66 3.59 -11.89 7.46
CA SER A 66 3.83 -12.20 8.88
C SER A 66 2.65 -11.73 9.72
N THR A 67 2.36 -12.45 10.81
CA THR A 67 1.20 -12.17 11.66
C THR A 67 1.51 -12.31 13.14
N ALA A 68 0.73 -11.62 13.97
CA ALA A 68 0.70 -11.77 15.41
C ALA A 68 -0.73 -11.56 15.92
N GLU A 69 -1.19 -12.42 16.82
CA GLU A 69 -2.54 -12.34 17.40
C GLU A 69 -2.47 -12.27 18.93
N PHE A 70 -3.34 -11.45 19.49
CA PHE A 70 -3.59 -11.37 20.92
C PHE A 70 -5.07 -11.60 21.19
N SER A 71 -5.36 -12.44 22.18
CA SER A 71 -6.71 -12.70 22.66
C SER A 71 -6.70 -12.78 24.19
N SER A 72 -7.32 -11.81 24.86
CA SER A 72 -7.50 -11.82 26.31
C SER A 72 -8.73 -11.01 26.71
N TRP A 73 -9.47 -11.48 27.72
CA TRP A 73 -10.57 -10.77 28.38
C TRP A 73 -11.57 -10.11 27.41
N GLY A 74 -12.02 -10.88 26.40
CA GLY A 74 -12.98 -10.40 25.41
C GLY A 74 -12.39 -9.49 24.32
N ARG A 75 -11.12 -9.08 24.44
CA ARG A 75 -10.40 -8.31 23.43
C ARG A 75 -9.63 -9.24 22.52
N LYS A 76 -9.73 -9.02 21.22
CA LYS A 76 -8.87 -9.68 20.24
C LYS A 76 -8.29 -8.66 19.27
N VAL A 77 -6.99 -8.75 19.06
CA VAL A 77 -6.26 -7.96 18.08
C VAL A 77 -5.43 -8.86 17.21
N PHE A 78 -5.44 -8.56 15.92
CA PHE A 78 -4.66 -9.25 14.92
C PHE A 78 -3.83 -8.22 14.17
N VAL A 79 -2.52 -8.43 14.14
CA VAL A 79 -1.58 -7.59 13.40
C VAL A 79 -1.01 -8.43 12.28
N ALA A 80 -1.03 -7.89 11.07
CA ALA A 80 -0.38 -8.49 9.91
C ALA A 80 0.60 -7.47 9.32
N TRP A 81 1.72 -7.95 8.82
CA TRP A 81 2.68 -7.10 8.11
C TRP A 81 3.38 -7.87 7.01
N HIS A 82 3.79 -7.12 5.98
CA HIS A 82 4.62 -7.66 4.92
C HIS A 82 5.53 -6.57 4.35
N CYS A 83 6.74 -6.95 3.96
CA CYS A 83 7.66 -6.09 3.21
C CYS A 83 7.51 -6.40 1.71
N PRO A 84 6.99 -5.49 0.88
CA PRO A 84 6.95 -5.69 -0.57
C PRO A 84 8.37 -5.61 -1.20
N TYR A 85 9.08 -6.75 -1.29
CA TYR A 85 10.33 -7.06 -2.01
C TYR A 85 11.62 -6.21 -1.84
N SER A 86 12.71 -6.82 -2.34
CA SER A 86 14.10 -6.33 -2.40
C SER A 86 14.25 -5.08 -3.29
N GLY A 87 14.42 -3.93 -2.65
CA GLY A 87 14.68 -2.66 -3.33
C GLY A 87 13.89 -1.50 -2.73
N VAL A 88 12.72 -1.79 -2.17
CA VAL A 88 11.96 -0.83 -1.36
C VAL A 88 12.07 -1.28 0.09
N ASN A 89 12.92 -0.61 0.84
CA ASN A 89 13.02 -0.85 2.28
C ASN A 89 11.80 -0.19 2.96
N ALA A 90 10.64 -0.85 2.93
CA ALA A 90 9.44 -0.41 3.60
C ALA A 90 8.56 -1.61 3.98
N THR A 91 7.85 -1.53 5.10
CA THR A 91 6.95 -2.58 5.60
C THR A 91 5.53 -2.05 5.71
N ASN A 92 4.58 -2.75 5.10
CA ASN A 92 3.15 -2.49 5.28
C ASN A 92 2.68 -3.15 6.57
N VAL A 93 2.01 -2.39 7.44
CA VAL A 93 1.47 -2.85 8.72
C VAL A 93 -0.04 -2.64 8.74
N PHE A 94 -0.76 -3.69 9.13
CA PHE A 94 -2.21 -3.71 9.25
C PHE A 94 -2.58 -4.15 10.67
N VAL A 95 -3.43 -3.37 11.34
CA VAL A 95 -3.92 -3.70 12.68
C VAL A 95 -5.42 -3.83 12.64
N TYR A 96 -5.90 -4.99 13.08
CA TYR A 96 -7.30 -5.35 13.15
C TYR A 96 -7.70 -5.57 14.60
N GLN A 97 -8.91 -5.15 14.95
CA GLN A 97 -9.53 -5.42 16.24
C GLN A 97 -10.85 -6.15 16.00
N TYR A 98 -11.12 -7.17 16.80
CA TYR A 98 -12.36 -7.92 16.71
C TYR A 98 -13.48 -7.17 17.42
N ASP A 99 -14.57 -6.91 16.69
CA ASP A 99 -15.85 -6.48 17.25
C ASP A 99 -16.67 -7.72 17.63
N ALA A 100 -16.87 -7.92 18.94
CA ALA A 100 -17.61 -9.06 19.45
C ALA A 100 -19.13 -8.99 19.19
N GLN A 101 -19.70 -7.79 19.09
CA GLN A 101 -21.12 -7.58 18.82
C GLN A 101 -21.45 -7.93 17.37
N ARG A 102 -20.64 -7.42 16.44
CA ARG A 102 -20.78 -7.63 15.00
C ARG A 102 -20.15 -8.93 14.53
N LYS A 103 -19.29 -9.54 15.35
CA LYS A 103 -18.51 -10.76 15.06
C LYS A 103 -17.62 -10.61 13.83
N VAL A 104 -16.98 -9.46 13.69
CA VAL A 104 -16.09 -9.15 12.55
C VAL A 104 -14.77 -8.58 13.04
N TRP A 105 -13.71 -8.79 12.26
CA TRP A 105 -12.45 -8.10 12.38
C TRP A 105 -12.52 -6.79 11.62
N GLU A 106 -12.26 -5.69 12.30
CA GLU A 106 -12.25 -4.35 11.70
C GLU A 106 -10.81 -3.83 11.62
N ARG A 107 -10.41 -3.35 10.44
CA ARG A 107 -9.12 -2.70 10.28
C ARG A 107 -9.14 -1.35 10.99
N LYS A 108 -8.39 -1.23 12.08
CA LYS A 108 -8.16 0.05 12.75
C LYS A 108 -7.06 0.84 12.04
N ILE A 109 -6.03 0.15 11.53
CA ILE A 109 -4.89 0.81 10.86
C ILE A 109 -4.43 0.10 9.60
N PHE A 110 -4.01 0.95 8.65
CA PHE A 110 -3.04 0.63 7.62
C PHE A 110 -1.93 1.69 7.65
N LYS A 111 -0.68 1.27 7.74
CA LYS A 111 0.48 2.16 7.72
C LYS A 111 1.62 1.54 6.89
N ILE A 112 2.33 2.38 6.16
CA ILE A 112 3.61 2.03 5.53
C ILE A 112 4.71 2.56 6.43
N VAL A 113 5.64 1.69 6.80
CA VAL A 113 6.80 2.02 7.63
C VAL A 113 8.02 1.97 6.75
N ASP A 114 8.56 3.13 6.39
CA ASP A 114 9.75 3.23 5.56
C ASP A 114 11.02 2.85 6.34
N HIS A 115 12.05 2.48 5.59
CA HIS A 115 13.38 2.10 6.05
C HIS A 115 13.44 0.89 6.99
N THR A 116 12.49 -0.05 6.89
CA THR A 116 12.50 -1.31 7.64
C THR A 116 11.97 -2.49 6.80
N HIS A 117 12.58 -3.67 6.95
CA HIS A 117 12.15 -4.91 6.28
C HIS A 117 11.16 -5.73 7.11
N GLY A 118 11.05 -5.41 8.38
CA GLY A 118 10.07 -6.00 9.28
C GLY A 118 9.68 -5.06 10.40
N VAL A 119 8.80 -5.58 11.25
CA VAL A 119 8.42 -4.93 12.49
C VAL A 119 8.35 -5.97 13.60
N SER A 120 8.51 -5.52 14.84
CA SER A 120 8.17 -6.29 16.02
C SER A 120 6.84 -5.80 16.58
N VAL A 121 6.00 -6.73 17.05
CA VAL A 121 4.70 -6.45 17.66
C VAL A 121 4.74 -6.89 19.12
N GLU A 122 4.41 -5.98 20.02
CA GLU A 122 4.31 -6.22 21.46
C GLU A 122 2.85 -5.99 21.91
N PHE A 123 2.31 -6.92 22.69
CA PHE A 123 0.97 -6.82 23.27
C PHE A 123 1.06 -6.60 24.78
N GLY A 124 0.48 -5.51 25.28
CA GLY A 124 0.37 -5.18 26.70
C GLY A 124 -0.92 -4.41 26.99
N ASP A 125 -0.83 -3.33 27.76
CA ASP A 125 -1.89 -2.31 27.90
C ASP A 125 -2.25 -1.66 26.56
N LYS A 126 -1.28 -1.65 25.65
CA LYS A 126 -1.40 -1.20 24.27
C LYS A 126 -0.71 -2.18 23.32
N VAL A 127 -1.09 -2.13 22.05
CA VAL A 127 -0.37 -2.79 20.96
C VAL A 127 0.73 -1.83 20.52
N THR A 128 1.98 -2.25 20.63
CA THR A 128 3.13 -1.45 20.18
C THR A 128 3.77 -2.11 18.98
N VAL A 129 3.95 -1.33 17.91
CA VAL A 129 4.69 -1.77 16.72
C VAL A 129 5.97 -0.96 16.63
N ARG A 130 7.09 -1.65 16.45
CA ARG A 130 8.43 -1.04 16.31
C ARG A 130 9.07 -1.48 15.01
N ASP A 131 9.87 -0.59 14.44
CA ASP A 131 10.77 -0.95 13.34
C ASP A 131 11.99 -1.75 13.85
N GLU A 132 12.86 -2.17 12.95
CA GLU A 132 14.10 -2.89 13.26
C GLU A 132 15.06 -2.09 14.15
N SER A 133 14.97 -0.75 14.14
CA SER A 133 15.73 0.14 15.01
C SER A 133 15.09 0.30 16.40
N ARG A 134 14.03 -0.46 16.70
CA ARG A 134 13.22 -0.42 17.93
C ARG A 134 12.46 0.87 18.16
N LYS A 135 12.44 1.77 17.16
CA LYS A 135 11.66 3.00 17.23
C LYS A 135 10.18 2.63 17.15
N VAL A 136 9.37 3.25 18.00
CA VAL A 136 7.92 3.09 17.97
C VAL A 136 7.38 3.74 16.70
N VAL A 137 6.76 2.93 15.85
CA VAL A 137 6.13 3.40 14.60
C VAL A 137 4.61 3.43 14.72
N TYR A 138 4.05 2.72 15.70
CA TYR A 138 2.64 2.79 16.04
C TYR A 138 2.35 2.32 17.48
N GLU A 139 1.33 2.91 18.11
CA GLU A 139 0.75 2.44 19.37
C GLU A 139 -0.79 2.50 19.31
N LEU A 140 -1.46 1.38 19.62
CA LEU A 140 -2.91 1.32 19.83
C LEU A 140 -3.19 1.07 21.30
N LYS A 141 -3.77 2.04 22.01
CA LYS A 141 -4.41 1.70 23.29
C LYS A 141 -5.60 0.79 22.99
N LEU A 142 -5.60 -0.40 23.58
CA LEU A 142 -6.76 -1.27 23.56
C LEU A 142 -7.80 -0.57 24.41
N LEU A 143 -8.76 0.11 23.77
CA LEU A 143 -9.80 0.84 24.49
C LEU A 143 -10.41 -0.08 25.56
N ASP A 144 -10.52 0.45 26.77
CA ASP A 144 -11.47 -0.07 27.73
C ASP A 144 -12.84 0.33 27.21
N GLU A 145 -13.69 -0.66 26.92
CA GLU A 145 -15.13 -0.42 26.69
C GLU A 145 -15.75 0.36 27.86
#